data_AF-A0A0B7BCY7-F1
#
_entry.id   AF-A0A0B7BCY7-F1
#
_cell.length_a   1.000
_cell.length_b   1.000
_cell.length_c   1.000
_cell.angle_alpha   90.00
_cell.angle_beta   90.00
_cell.angle_gamma   90.00
#
_symmetry.space_group_name_H-M   'P 1'
#
loop_
_entity.id
_entity.type
_entity.pdbx_description
1 polymer ?
#
loop_
_entity_poly.entity_id
_entity_poly.type
_entity_poly.pdbx_seq_one_letter_code
_entity_poly.pdbx_strand_id
1 'polypeptide(L)'
;YFSVHATIIMERGVAAEVKFAQKLASNEKKIRDRAIKRLNRYLSVRSRHASGLSESDLLKIWKGLFYCMWMQDKPLIQEELSQRITSLVHCFPKTEDALLFVKVFLETQSREWNGIDRLRLDKFLMMAREMMFQTLTLLSKAGWQESHCRTFALALYKNVMNAHEPRLPDGLKIHGRHLY
;
A
#
# COMPACT_ATOMS: atom_id res chain seq x y z
N TYR A 1 23.98 12.64 6.44
CA TYR A 1 24.30 11.33 5.83
C TYR A 1 23.27 10.82 4.82
N PHE A 2 21.97 11.14 4.92
CA PHE A 2 20.95 10.74 3.93
C PHE A 2 20.93 11.52 2.61
N SER A 3 21.73 12.59 2.46
CA SER A 3 21.63 13.52 1.31
C SER A 3 22.59 13.26 0.16
N VAL A 4 23.66 12.47 0.36
CA VAL A 4 24.74 12.33 -0.65
C VAL A 4 24.66 11.00 -1.40
N HIS A 5 24.13 9.95 -0.77
CA HIS A 5 23.90 8.66 -1.45
C HIS A 5 22.71 8.67 -2.44
N ALA A 6 21.86 9.69 -2.39
CA ALA A 6 20.78 9.86 -3.37
C ALA A 6 21.29 10.37 -4.73
N THR A 7 22.46 11.00 -4.77
CA THR A 7 22.99 11.69 -5.97
C THR A 7 23.75 10.75 -6.90
N ILE A 8 24.33 9.66 -6.40
CA ILE A 8 25.18 8.75 -7.19
C ILE A 8 24.37 7.76 -8.05
N ILE A 9 23.04 7.66 -7.86
CA ILE A 9 22.14 6.81 -8.68
C ILE A 9 21.46 7.63 -9.80
N MET A 10 21.93 8.85 -10.11
CA MET A 10 21.27 9.78 -11.04
C MET A 10 21.73 9.72 -12.51
N GLU A 11 22.15 8.57 -13.04
CA GLU A 11 22.48 8.43 -14.49
C GLU A 11 21.63 7.39 -15.26
N ARG A 12 20.47 7.01 -14.72
CA ARG A 12 19.38 6.40 -15.50
C ARG A 12 18.10 7.13 -15.15
N GLY A 13 17.34 7.60 -16.14
CA GLY A 13 16.11 8.37 -15.92
C GLY A 13 15.25 7.76 -14.82
N VAL A 14 14.96 8.53 -13.77
CA VAL A 14 14.25 8.05 -12.58
C VAL A 14 12.91 7.43 -12.99
N ALA A 15 12.71 6.15 -12.63
CA ALA A 15 11.50 5.38 -12.93
C ALA A 15 10.23 6.12 -12.47
N ALA A 16 9.13 5.97 -13.21
CA ALA A 16 7.88 6.72 -12.96
C ALA A 16 7.36 6.53 -11.53
N GLU A 17 7.50 5.32 -10.99
CA GLU A 17 7.12 4.92 -9.64
C GLU A 17 7.89 5.69 -8.57
N VAL A 18 9.19 5.95 -8.79
CA VAL A 18 10.00 6.76 -7.86
C VAL A 18 9.51 8.20 -7.87
N LYS A 19 9.17 8.75 -9.05
CA LYS A 19 8.60 10.10 -9.15
C LYS A 19 7.24 10.19 -8.46
N PHE A 20 6.41 9.15 -8.54
CA PHE A 20 5.17 9.07 -7.76
C PHE A 20 5.46 9.02 -6.27
N ALA A 21 6.37 8.16 -5.82
CA ALA A 21 6.73 8.03 -4.42
C ALA A 21 7.18 9.36 -3.82
N GLN A 22 8.05 10.10 -4.51
CA GLN A 22 8.51 11.42 -4.10
C GLN A 22 7.36 12.44 -3.98
N LYS A 23 6.43 12.47 -4.95
CA LYS A 23 5.29 13.40 -4.93
C LYS A 23 4.27 13.05 -3.85
N LEU A 24 4.05 11.77 -3.59
CA LEU A 24 3.16 11.28 -2.52
C LEU A 24 3.74 11.58 -1.13
N ALA A 25 5.06 11.56 -0.99
CA ALA A 25 5.76 11.91 0.25
C ALA A 25 6.06 13.42 0.39
N SER A 26 5.55 14.27 -0.51
CA SER A 26 5.76 15.72 -0.45
C SER A 26 5.12 16.34 0.79
N ASN A 27 5.78 17.34 1.40
CA ASN A 27 5.22 18.13 2.50
C ASN A 27 3.99 18.95 2.07
N GLU A 28 3.86 19.28 0.79
CA GLU A 28 2.75 20.06 0.27
C GLU A 28 1.51 19.20 0.00
N LYS A 29 0.42 19.43 0.74
CA LYS A 29 -0.86 18.70 0.55
C LYS A 29 -1.35 18.74 -0.90
N LYS A 30 -1.26 19.90 -1.55
CA LYS A 30 -1.67 20.08 -2.96
C LYS A 30 -0.87 19.19 -3.92
N ILE A 31 0.40 18.92 -3.64
CA ILE A 31 1.22 18.00 -4.45
C ILE A 31 0.76 16.55 -4.21
N ARG A 32 0.57 16.14 -2.95
CA ARG A 32 0.09 14.79 -2.60
C ARG A 32 -1.27 14.49 -3.22
N ASP A 33 -2.23 15.41 -3.09
CA ASP A 33 -3.58 15.26 -3.63
C ASP A 33 -3.56 15.05 -5.16
N ARG A 34 -2.74 15.83 -5.88
CA ARG A 34 -2.57 15.67 -7.33
C ARG A 34 -1.88 14.36 -7.68
N ALA A 35 -0.91 13.94 -6.87
CA ALA A 35 -0.19 12.69 -7.06
C ALA A 35 -1.12 11.48 -6.96
N ILE A 36 -1.97 11.40 -5.93
CA ILE A 36 -2.94 10.30 -5.79
C ILE A 36 -3.91 10.26 -6.96
N LYS A 37 -4.45 11.42 -7.39
CA LYS A 37 -5.37 11.48 -8.53
C LYS A 37 -4.71 10.95 -9.82
N ARG A 38 -3.45 11.29 -10.05
CA ARG A 38 -2.67 10.82 -11.20
C ARG A 38 -2.28 9.34 -11.07
N LEU A 39 -2.01 8.87 -9.85
CA LEU A 39 -1.62 7.49 -9.57
C LEU A 39 -2.73 6.52 -9.97
N ASN A 40 -3.99 6.84 -9.67
CA ASN A 40 -5.13 5.99 -10.06
C ASN A 40 -5.14 5.71 -11.58
N ARG A 41 -5.02 6.76 -12.40
CA ARG A 41 -4.93 6.62 -13.86
C ARG A 41 -3.67 5.85 -14.27
N TYR A 42 -2.54 6.14 -13.65
CA TYR A 42 -1.28 5.46 -13.94
C TYR A 42 -1.38 3.95 -13.71
N LEU A 43 -1.85 3.51 -12.54
CA LEU A 43 -2.00 2.11 -12.20
C LEU A 43 -2.93 1.38 -13.17
N SER A 44 -4.07 1.98 -13.52
CA SER A 44 -5.02 1.39 -14.46
C SER A 44 -4.45 1.23 -15.87
N VAL A 45 -3.64 2.19 -16.36
CA VAL A 45 -3.01 2.10 -17.68
C VAL A 45 -1.82 1.14 -17.65
N ARG A 46 -0.95 1.25 -16.64
CA ARG A 46 0.30 0.50 -16.56
C ARG A 46 0.09 -1.00 -16.34
N SER A 47 -0.96 -1.39 -15.64
CA SER A 47 -1.35 -2.80 -15.43
C SER A 47 -1.88 -3.49 -16.70
N ARG A 48 -2.42 -2.74 -17.67
CA ARG A 48 -2.83 -3.29 -18.97
C ARG A 48 -1.67 -3.59 -19.91
N HIS A 49 -0.52 -2.95 -19.69
CA HIS A 49 0.65 -3.14 -20.52
C HIS A 49 1.21 -4.57 -20.34
N ALA A 50 1.78 -5.15 -21.40
CA ALA A 50 2.25 -6.54 -21.39
C ALA A 50 3.26 -6.84 -20.26
N SER A 51 4.11 -5.87 -19.91
CA SER A 51 5.07 -6.01 -18.82
C SER A 51 4.49 -5.84 -17.41
N GLY A 52 3.23 -5.37 -17.27
CA GLY A 52 2.54 -5.22 -15.99
C GLY A 52 3.28 -4.38 -14.94
N LEU A 53 2.79 -4.36 -13.70
CA LEU A 53 3.50 -3.76 -12.56
C LEU A 53 4.21 -4.86 -11.79
N SER A 54 5.53 -4.72 -11.58
CA SER A 54 6.27 -5.66 -10.73
C SER A 54 6.04 -5.37 -9.25
N GLU A 55 6.36 -6.35 -8.40
CA GLU A 55 6.38 -6.16 -6.95
C GLU A 55 7.30 -5.01 -6.52
N SER A 56 8.48 -4.89 -7.15
CA SER A 56 9.42 -3.80 -6.91
C SER A 56 8.82 -2.43 -7.24
N ASP A 57 8.00 -2.34 -8.29
CA ASP A 57 7.35 -1.10 -8.69
C ASP A 57 6.28 -0.68 -7.68
N LEU A 58 5.47 -1.64 -7.25
CA LEU A 58 4.46 -1.44 -6.23
C LEU A 58 5.07 -1.10 -4.86
N LEU A 59 6.22 -1.66 -4.50
CA LEU A 59 6.92 -1.33 -3.25
C LEU A 59 7.33 0.16 -3.22
N LYS A 60 7.79 0.70 -4.34
CA LYS A 60 8.13 2.13 -4.46
C LYS A 60 6.87 2.99 -4.27
N ILE A 61 5.78 2.62 -4.93
CA ILE A 61 4.48 3.32 -4.83
C ILE A 61 3.94 3.28 -3.40
N TRP A 62 3.92 2.09 -2.78
CA TRP A 62 3.42 1.90 -1.41
C TRP A 62 4.25 2.64 -0.37
N LYS A 63 5.56 2.75 -0.55
CA LYS A 63 6.39 3.63 0.29
C LYS A 63 5.91 5.09 0.21
N GLY A 64 5.59 5.57 -0.99
CA GLY A 64 5.00 6.89 -1.19
C GLY A 64 3.63 7.05 -0.52
N LEU A 65 2.73 6.08 -0.68
CA LEU A 65 1.40 6.08 -0.08
C LEU A 65 1.46 6.05 1.46
N PHE A 66 2.38 5.25 2.01
CA PHE A 66 2.64 5.18 3.45
C PHE A 66 3.00 6.56 4.02
N TYR A 67 3.96 7.25 3.40
CA TYR A 67 4.32 8.61 3.84
C TYR A 67 3.24 9.64 3.53
N CYS A 68 2.43 9.45 2.49
CA CYS A 68 1.27 10.30 2.24
C CYS A 68 0.28 10.24 3.41
N MET A 69 0.01 9.04 3.95
CA MET A 69 -0.81 8.84 5.14
C MET A 69 -0.11 9.37 6.40
N TRP A 70 1.20 9.15 6.51
CA TRP A 70 2.02 9.63 7.63
C TRP A 70 1.89 11.14 7.83
N MET A 71 1.90 11.92 6.74
CA MET A 71 1.82 13.39 6.74
C MET A 71 0.40 13.96 6.94
N GLN A 72 -0.61 13.12 7.17
CA GLN A 72 -1.99 13.56 7.40
C GLN A 72 -2.36 13.54 8.89
N ASP A 73 -2.49 14.70 9.50
CA ASP A 73 -2.75 14.83 10.94
C ASP A 73 -4.22 15.18 11.26
N LYS A 74 -5.00 15.64 10.28
CA LYS A 74 -6.41 16.01 10.50
C LYS A 74 -7.32 14.78 10.44
N PRO A 75 -8.07 14.40 11.50
CA PRO A 75 -8.83 13.15 11.57
C PRO A 75 -9.78 12.90 10.40
N LEU A 76 -10.66 13.85 10.07
CA LEU A 76 -11.60 13.71 8.94
C LEU A 76 -10.88 13.48 7.60
N ILE A 77 -9.72 14.10 7.42
CA ILE A 77 -8.94 13.95 6.19
C ILE A 77 -8.14 12.64 6.20
N GLN A 78 -7.83 12.06 7.38
CA GLN A 78 -7.23 10.73 7.46
C GLN A 78 -8.17 9.66 6.93
N GLU A 79 -9.45 9.73 7.30
CA GLU A 79 -10.47 8.78 6.84
C GLU A 79 -10.67 8.89 5.32
N GLU A 80 -10.91 10.10 4.81
CA GLU A 80 -11.05 10.35 3.37
C GLU A 80 -9.81 9.88 2.59
N LEU A 81 -8.61 10.20 3.11
CA LEU A 81 -7.36 9.78 2.47
C LEU A 81 -7.20 8.26 2.48
N SER A 82 -7.51 7.61 3.59
CA SER A 82 -7.45 6.15 3.72
C SER A 82 -8.34 5.48 2.68
N GLN A 83 -9.62 5.84 2.62
CA GLN A 83 -10.58 5.32 1.64
C GLN A 83 -10.09 5.55 0.19
N ARG A 84 -9.52 6.72 -0.07
CA ARG A 84 -9.02 7.08 -1.40
C ARG A 84 -7.75 6.32 -1.79
N ILE A 85 -6.91 5.94 -0.83
CA ILE A 85 -5.72 5.09 -1.06
C ILE A 85 -6.15 3.64 -1.26
N THR A 86 -6.99 3.10 -0.39
CA THR A 86 -7.36 1.68 -0.39
C THR A 86 -8.23 1.32 -1.59
N SER A 87 -9.12 2.23 -2.02
CA SER A 87 -9.92 2.06 -3.23
C SER A 87 -9.12 1.96 -4.54
N LEU A 88 -7.82 2.31 -4.53
CA LEU A 88 -6.93 2.08 -5.68
C LEU A 88 -6.87 0.60 -6.07
N VAL A 89 -7.16 -0.34 -5.15
CA VAL A 89 -7.22 -1.77 -5.46
C VAL A 89 -8.22 -2.10 -6.57
N HIS A 90 -9.25 -1.27 -6.77
CA HIS A 90 -10.28 -1.47 -7.81
C HIS A 90 -9.93 -0.86 -9.16
N CYS A 91 -8.78 -0.18 -9.31
CA CYS A 91 -8.39 0.42 -10.59
C CYS A 91 -7.70 -0.56 -11.56
N PHE A 92 -7.34 -1.74 -11.06
CA PHE A 92 -6.67 -2.80 -11.79
C PHE A 92 -7.70 -3.63 -12.59
N PRO A 93 -7.47 -3.88 -13.89
CA PRO A 93 -8.39 -4.71 -14.69
C PRO A 93 -8.36 -6.20 -14.33
N LYS A 94 -7.20 -6.69 -13.86
CA LYS A 94 -6.99 -8.09 -13.48
C LYS A 94 -6.96 -8.21 -11.96
N THR A 95 -7.68 -9.19 -11.42
CA THR A 95 -7.73 -9.44 -9.97
C THR A 95 -6.36 -9.83 -9.43
N GLU A 96 -5.52 -10.50 -10.21
CA GLU A 96 -4.17 -10.89 -9.83
C GLU A 96 -3.27 -9.68 -9.55
N ASP A 97 -3.35 -8.65 -10.40
CA ASP A 97 -2.59 -7.40 -10.23
C ASP A 97 -3.10 -6.62 -9.00
N ALA A 98 -4.41 -6.62 -8.78
CA ALA A 98 -5.02 -6.04 -7.59
C ALA A 98 -4.57 -6.76 -6.31
N LEU A 99 -4.54 -8.09 -6.32
CA LEU A 99 -4.05 -8.88 -5.19
C LEU A 99 -2.55 -8.72 -4.96
N LEU A 100 -1.75 -8.51 -6.01
CA LEU A 100 -0.34 -8.13 -5.85
C LEU A 100 -0.21 -6.76 -5.16
N PHE A 101 -1.07 -5.79 -5.51
CA PHE A 101 -1.13 -4.51 -4.81
C PHE A 101 -1.47 -4.66 -3.32
N VAL A 102 -2.39 -5.55 -2.97
CA VAL A 102 -2.73 -5.87 -1.56
C VAL A 102 -1.60 -6.60 -0.85
N LYS A 103 -0.94 -7.58 -1.50
CA LYS A 103 0.24 -8.28 -0.94
C LYS A 103 1.31 -7.28 -0.53
N VAL A 104 1.65 -6.36 -1.43
CA VAL A 104 2.69 -5.35 -1.18
C VAL A 104 2.27 -4.33 -0.11
N PHE A 105 0.98 -4.05 0.02
CA PHE A 105 0.46 -3.28 1.16
C PHE A 105 0.78 -3.97 2.48
N LEU A 106 0.43 -5.25 2.62
CA LEU A 106 0.63 -6.02 3.85
C LEU A 106 2.13 -6.12 4.20
N GLU A 107 2.98 -6.36 3.21
CA GLU A 107 4.43 -6.34 3.35
C GLU A 107 4.96 -4.98 3.82
N THR A 108 4.45 -3.89 3.25
CA THR A 108 4.85 -2.53 3.64
C THR A 108 4.40 -2.22 5.06
N GLN A 109 3.15 -2.55 5.43
CA GLN A 109 2.66 -2.35 6.81
C GLN A 109 3.50 -3.13 7.81
N SER A 110 3.77 -4.41 7.53
CA SER A 110 4.58 -5.27 8.38
C SER A 110 5.99 -4.73 8.59
N ARG A 111 6.67 -4.32 7.50
CA ARG A 111 8.03 -3.77 7.56
C ARG A 111 8.10 -2.47 8.36
N GLU A 112 7.15 -1.57 8.17
CA GLU A 112 7.20 -0.23 8.76
C GLU A 112 6.57 -0.14 10.16
N TRP A 113 5.83 -1.17 10.60
CA TRP A 113 5.00 -1.14 11.80
C TRP A 113 5.74 -0.66 13.06
N ASN A 114 6.93 -1.20 13.32
CA ASN A 114 7.71 -0.86 14.50
C ASN A 114 8.22 0.60 14.49
N GLY A 115 8.21 1.25 13.32
CA GLY A 115 8.53 2.66 13.16
C GLY A 115 7.35 3.59 13.40
N ILE A 116 6.11 3.09 13.52
CA ILE A 116 4.92 3.90 13.74
C ILE A 116 4.81 4.22 15.23
N ASP A 117 4.88 5.51 15.57
CA ASP A 117 4.66 5.96 16.94
C ASP A 117 3.17 5.92 17.33
N ARG A 118 2.92 5.95 18.64
CA ARG A 118 1.56 5.84 19.21
C ARG A 118 0.58 6.86 18.66
N LEU A 119 0.99 8.10 18.37
CA LEU A 119 0.09 9.15 17.89
C LEU A 119 -0.39 8.91 16.46
N ARG A 120 0.32 8.06 15.71
CA ARG A 120 0.00 7.72 14.31
C ARG A 120 -0.61 6.34 14.17
N LEU A 121 -0.59 5.51 15.21
CA LEU A 121 -1.01 4.12 15.10
C LEU A 121 -2.47 3.98 14.64
N ASP A 122 -3.39 4.73 15.23
CA ASP A 122 -4.83 4.59 14.97
C ASP A 122 -5.21 4.76 13.50
N LYS A 123 -4.58 5.72 12.80
CA LYS A 123 -4.87 5.96 11.38
C LYS A 123 -4.33 4.87 10.47
N PHE A 124 -3.21 4.24 10.84
CA PHE A 124 -2.68 3.08 10.11
C PHE A 124 -3.50 1.81 10.38
N LEU A 125 -3.98 1.61 11.62
CA LEU A 125 -4.94 0.56 11.95
C LEU A 125 -6.25 0.72 11.17
N MET A 126 -6.77 1.95 11.07
CA MET A 126 -7.95 2.26 10.26
C MET A 126 -7.71 1.94 8.78
N MET A 127 -6.57 2.33 8.22
CA MET A 127 -6.23 2.02 6.83
C MET A 127 -6.09 0.51 6.58
N ALA A 128 -5.58 -0.27 7.54
CA ALA A 128 -5.55 -1.71 7.46
C ALA A 128 -6.96 -2.33 7.42
N ARG A 129 -7.87 -1.88 8.29
CA ARG A 129 -9.30 -2.29 8.26
C ARG A 129 -9.95 -1.99 6.91
N GLU A 130 -9.74 -0.78 6.42
CA GLU A 130 -10.32 -0.34 5.15
C GLU A 130 -9.75 -1.14 3.97
N MET A 131 -8.44 -1.40 3.92
CA MET A 131 -7.84 -2.22 2.86
C MET A 131 -8.44 -3.63 2.83
N MET A 132 -8.70 -4.21 4.00
CA MET A 132 -9.30 -5.53 4.13
C MET A 132 -10.73 -5.54 3.60
N PHE A 133 -11.54 -4.55 3.98
CA PHE A 133 -12.88 -4.37 3.43
C PHE A 133 -12.87 -4.23 1.90
N GLN A 134 -11.98 -3.40 1.36
CA GLN A 134 -11.83 -3.22 -0.09
C GLN A 134 -11.38 -4.51 -0.78
N THR A 135 -10.51 -5.31 -0.14
CA THR A 135 -10.05 -6.60 -0.67
C THR A 135 -11.15 -7.66 -0.67
N LEU A 136 -11.95 -7.74 0.40
CA LEU A 136 -13.11 -8.65 0.44
C LEU A 136 -14.15 -8.24 -0.60
N THR A 137 -14.35 -6.94 -0.81
CA THR A 137 -15.22 -6.42 -1.88
C THR A 137 -14.70 -6.83 -3.27
N LEU A 138 -13.38 -6.76 -3.50
CA LEU A 138 -12.75 -7.21 -4.74
C LEU A 138 -13.00 -8.72 -4.96
N LEU A 139 -12.73 -9.56 -3.95
CA LEU A 139 -12.91 -11.01 -4.04
C LEU A 139 -14.37 -11.39 -4.26
N SER A 140 -15.30 -10.70 -3.60
CA SER A 140 -16.74 -10.89 -3.81
C SER A 140 -17.15 -10.58 -5.25
N LYS A 141 -16.67 -9.46 -5.82
CA LYS A 141 -16.92 -9.11 -7.23
C LYS A 141 -16.28 -10.08 -8.22
N ALA A 142 -15.15 -10.68 -7.86
CA ALA A 142 -14.53 -11.74 -8.63
C ALA A 142 -15.24 -13.10 -8.50
N GLY A 143 -16.28 -13.20 -7.67
CA GLY A 143 -17.04 -14.45 -7.46
C GLY A 143 -16.32 -15.45 -6.55
N TRP A 144 -15.49 -14.97 -5.64
CA TRP A 144 -14.79 -15.80 -4.64
C TRP A 144 -13.97 -16.96 -5.26
N GLN A 145 -13.34 -16.72 -6.42
CA GLN A 145 -12.50 -17.74 -7.06
C GLN A 145 -11.47 -18.28 -6.07
N GLU A 146 -11.41 -19.60 -5.94
CA GLU A 146 -10.57 -20.27 -4.95
C GLU A 146 -9.09 -19.86 -5.07
N SER A 147 -8.59 -19.71 -6.31
CA SER A 147 -7.22 -19.27 -6.58
C SER A 147 -6.93 -17.87 -6.02
N HIS A 148 -7.85 -16.92 -6.20
CA HIS A 148 -7.74 -15.56 -5.67
C HIS A 148 -7.83 -15.53 -4.15
N CYS A 149 -8.78 -16.27 -3.58
CA CYS A 149 -8.95 -16.41 -2.13
C CYS A 149 -7.70 -17.02 -1.49
N ARG A 150 -7.11 -18.06 -2.10
CA ARG A 150 -5.88 -18.69 -1.64
C ARG A 150 -4.69 -17.74 -1.72
N THR A 151 -4.54 -17.00 -2.81
CA THR A 151 -3.46 -15.99 -2.95
C THR A 151 -3.58 -14.93 -1.85
N PHE A 152 -4.78 -14.43 -1.59
CA PHE A 152 -5.02 -13.46 -0.53
C PHE A 152 -4.72 -14.04 0.87
N ALA A 153 -5.26 -15.23 1.18
CA ALA A 153 -5.04 -15.89 2.46
C ALA A 153 -3.54 -16.17 2.72
N LEU A 154 -2.80 -16.59 1.69
CA LEU A 154 -1.35 -16.78 1.78
C LEU A 154 -0.61 -15.46 2.04
N ALA A 155 -1.00 -14.36 1.39
CA ALA A 155 -0.43 -13.05 1.62
C ALA A 155 -0.69 -12.55 3.06
N LEU A 156 -1.91 -12.75 3.56
CA LEU A 156 -2.30 -12.39 4.93
C LEU A 156 -1.54 -13.23 5.97
N TYR A 157 -1.45 -14.53 5.76
CA TYR A 157 -0.69 -15.43 6.63
C TYR A 157 0.77 -15.03 6.70
N LYS A 158 1.44 -14.89 5.54
CA LYS A 158 2.88 -14.59 5.47
C LYS A 158 3.26 -13.24 6.10
N ASN A 159 2.40 -12.24 5.96
CA ASN A 159 2.77 -10.85 6.31
C ASN A 159 2.16 -10.34 7.62
N VAL A 160 1.12 -11.00 8.14
CA VAL A 160 0.38 -10.51 9.33
C VAL A 160 0.19 -11.59 10.38
N MET A 161 -0.18 -12.82 9.99
CA MET A 161 -0.68 -13.82 10.94
C MET A 161 0.33 -14.93 11.30
N ASN A 162 1.50 -14.99 10.66
CA ASN A 162 2.49 -16.02 10.96
C ASN A 162 3.10 -15.80 12.36
N ALA A 163 2.53 -16.49 13.35
CA ALA A 163 2.96 -16.42 14.75
C ALA A 163 4.43 -16.82 14.94
N HIS A 164 4.94 -17.71 14.09
CA HIS A 164 6.30 -18.25 14.17
C HIS A 164 7.35 -17.39 13.47
N GLU A 165 6.96 -16.31 12.78
CA GLU A 165 7.90 -15.38 12.15
C GLU A 165 8.27 -14.26 13.15
N PRO A 166 9.50 -14.24 13.68
CA PRO A 166 9.91 -13.24 14.68
C PRO A 166 10.01 -11.83 14.09
N ARG A 167 10.19 -11.73 12.77
CA ARG A 167 10.25 -10.43 12.08
C ARG A 167 8.89 -9.75 11.97
N LEU A 168 7.79 -10.48 12.14
CA LEU A 168 6.46 -9.89 12.12
C LEU A 168 6.14 -9.21 13.46
N PRO A 169 5.73 -7.93 13.45
CA PRO A 169 5.39 -7.20 14.67
C PRO A 169 4.22 -7.80 15.44
N ASP A 170 4.37 -7.98 16.75
CA ASP A 170 3.31 -8.56 17.58
C ASP A 170 2.04 -7.71 17.63
N GLY A 171 2.17 -6.39 17.61
CA GLY A 171 1.02 -5.48 17.53
C GLY A 171 0.19 -5.71 16.26
N LEU A 172 0.84 -6.00 15.13
CA LEU A 172 0.18 -6.29 13.87
C LEU A 172 -0.49 -7.67 13.91
N LYS A 173 0.14 -8.68 14.52
CA LYS A 173 -0.45 -10.01 14.74
C LYS A 173 -1.69 -9.95 15.64
N ILE A 174 -1.65 -9.15 16.71
CA ILE A 174 -2.78 -8.95 17.62
C ILE A 174 -3.91 -8.23 16.89
N HIS A 175 -3.59 -7.15 16.18
CA HIS A 175 -4.60 -6.44 15.40
C HIS A 175 -5.26 -7.32 14.35
N GLY A 176 -4.48 -8.12 13.62
CA GLY A 176 -5.02 -9.06 12.65
C GLY A 176 -6.00 -10.06 13.27
N ARG A 177 -5.68 -10.62 14.44
CA ARG A 177 -6.58 -11.51 15.18
C ARG A 177 -7.90 -10.87 15.62
N HIS A 178 -7.96 -9.55 15.76
CA HIS A 178 -9.19 -8.84 16.11
C HIS A 178 -10.07 -8.50 14.91
N LEU A 179 -9.52 -8.55 13.70
CA LEU A 179 -10.20 -8.11 12.48
C LEU A 179 -10.59 -9.23 11.52
N TYR A 180 -9.89 -10.36 11.58
CA TYR A 180 -9.95 -11.47 10.62
C TYR A 180 -10.34 -12.76 11.31
#